data_AF-A0A5P9P0P3-F1
#
_entry.id   AF-A0A5P9P0P3-F1
#
_cell.length_a   1.000
_cell.length_b   1.000
_cell.length_c   1.000
_cell.angle_alpha   90.00
_cell.angle_beta   90.00
_cell.angle_gamma   90.00
#
_symmetry.space_group_name_H-M   'P 1'
#
loop_
_entity.id
_entity.type
_entity.pdbx_description
1 polymer ?
#
loop_
_entity_poly.entity_id
_entity_poly.type
_entity_poly.pdbx_seq_one_letter_code
_entity_poly.pdbx_strand_id
1 'polypeptide(L)'
;MGREHTARELLERAVATARSEGVLEVAYRSVPYLRRRRDRLWKRLLARVGGIPAARMYLQSRRRVQSERITDADPFARLWVNPARIDSQIRTPSKRWGRVADGDWDLAVVPFDETVAFRSVEAHFQDGVPWAETTEFEQYRDRLAAGERPKGCATEAELEARFEELDTIYDRIATDGYRSQPELWADQPEYQRTVFYKWDRTIDPRLDEVTISIGRNGQLVHSDRGDHRLAIAKLLGCQEIPVLVRRRHAAWQSIRDEITATPRRSALSEQARKYLDHPDIRNDAVDDESETARYPT
;
A
#
# COMPACT_ATOMS: atom_id res chain seq x y z
N MET A 1 -13.68 -10.94 -4.78
CA MET A 1 -14.35 -9.92 -3.94
C MET A 1 -15.38 -10.66 -3.10
N GLY A 2 -15.35 -10.55 -1.77
CA GLY A 2 -16.32 -11.29 -0.94
C GLY A 2 -17.67 -10.58 -0.96
N ARG A 3 -18.69 -11.22 -1.56
CA ARG A 3 -20.09 -10.80 -1.52
C ARG A 3 -20.46 -10.39 -0.08
N GLU A 4 -21.04 -9.21 0.11
CA GLU A 4 -21.60 -8.87 1.42
C GLU A 4 -22.80 -9.79 1.65
N HIS A 5 -22.62 -10.72 2.59
CA HIS A 5 -23.65 -11.66 2.94
C HIS A 5 -24.76 -10.95 3.69
N THR A 6 -26.01 -11.20 3.30
CA THR A 6 -27.16 -10.73 4.06
C THR A 6 -27.12 -11.33 5.47
N ALA A 7 -27.79 -10.69 6.43
CA ALA A 7 -27.89 -11.22 7.79
C ALA A 7 -28.45 -12.66 7.79
N ARG A 8 -29.37 -12.95 6.87
CA ARG A 8 -29.96 -14.26 6.64
C ARG A 8 -28.93 -15.29 6.14
N GLU A 9 -28.14 -14.96 5.12
CA GLU A 9 -27.08 -15.84 4.61
C GLU A 9 -26.00 -16.16 5.66
N LEU A 10 -25.65 -15.17 6.48
CA LEU A 10 -24.71 -15.37 7.59
C LEU A 10 -25.28 -16.30 8.66
N LEU A 11 -26.57 -16.15 8.98
CA LEU A 11 -27.27 -17.00 9.93
C LEU A 11 -27.37 -18.44 9.41
N GLU A 12 -27.76 -18.62 8.14
CA GLU A 12 -27.85 -19.94 7.50
C GLU A 12 -26.49 -20.65 7.49
N ARG A 13 -25.40 -19.94 7.16
CA ARG A 13 -24.03 -20.48 7.23
C ARG A 13 -23.57 -20.80 8.66
N ALA A 14 -23.90 -19.94 9.62
CA ALA A 14 -23.57 -20.18 11.02
C ALA A 14 -24.30 -21.41 11.56
N VAL A 15 -25.58 -21.59 11.22
CA VAL A 15 -26.38 -22.77 11.59
C VAL A 15 -25.85 -24.03 10.92
N ALA A 16 -25.50 -23.98 9.63
CA ALA A 16 -24.92 -25.11 8.92
C ALA A 16 -23.59 -25.55 9.56
N THR A 17 -22.68 -24.59 9.80
CA THR A 17 -21.37 -24.85 10.43
C THR A 17 -21.52 -25.36 11.87
N ALA A 18 -22.48 -24.82 12.64
CA ALA A 18 -22.76 -25.30 14.00
C ALA A 18 -23.19 -26.77 14.02
N ARG A 19 -23.97 -27.20 13.01
CA ARG A 19 -24.48 -28.57 12.88
C ARG A 19 -23.41 -29.55 12.39
N SER A 20 -22.53 -29.13 11.48
CA SER A 20 -21.52 -30.01 10.88
C SER A 20 -20.21 -30.07 11.66
N GLU A 21 -19.77 -28.94 12.21
CA GLU A 21 -18.41 -28.75 12.74
C GLU A 21 -18.38 -28.18 14.17
N GLY A 22 -19.55 -27.86 14.73
CA GLY A 22 -19.71 -27.40 16.11
C GLY A 22 -19.63 -25.88 16.28
N VAL A 23 -20.03 -25.41 17.47
CA VAL A 23 -20.19 -23.97 17.77
C VAL A 23 -18.85 -23.23 17.88
N LEU A 24 -17.78 -23.91 18.29
CA LEU A 24 -16.43 -23.32 18.34
C LEU A 24 -15.94 -22.92 16.94
N GLU A 25 -16.23 -23.72 15.92
CA GLU A 25 -15.86 -23.41 14.54
C GLU A 25 -16.66 -22.22 13.99
N VAL A 26 -17.93 -22.07 14.40
CA VAL A 26 -18.71 -20.87 14.10
C VAL A 26 -18.04 -19.62 14.67
N ALA A 27 -17.59 -19.66 15.93
CA ALA A 27 -16.88 -18.53 16.55
C ALA A 27 -15.56 -18.24 15.82
N TYR A 28 -14.77 -19.27 15.54
CA TYR A 28 -13.50 -19.17 14.80
C TYR A 28 -13.68 -18.52 13.43
N ARG A 29 -14.70 -18.90 12.66
CA ARG A 29 -15.01 -18.32 11.34
C ARG A 29 -15.64 -16.93 11.42
N SER A 30 -16.44 -16.67 12.47
CA SER A 30 -17.17 -15.40 12.63
C SER A 30 -16.29 -14.25 13.09
N VAL A 31 -15.30 -14.49 13.96
CA VAL A 31 -14.45 -13.42 14.53
C VAL A 31 -13.68 -12.64 13.44
N PRO A 32 -12.98 -13.26 12.47
CA PRO A 32 -12.34 -12.55 11.37
C PRO A 32 -13.32 -11.79 10.48
N TYR A 33 -14.52 -12.35 10.26
CA TYR A 33 -15.57 -11.68 9.49
C TYR A 33 -16.05 -10.40 10.18
N LEU A 34 -16.39 -10.47 11.47
CA LEU A 34 -16.83 -9.33 12.28
C LEU A 34 -15.74 -8.26 12.39
N ARG A 35 -14.48 -8.65 12.61
CA ARG A 35 -13.34 -7.71 12.59
C ARG A 35 -13.23 -6.97 11.26
N ARG A 36 -13.33 -7.67 10.12
CA ARG A 36 -13.32 -7.06 8.77
C ARG A 36 -14.50 -6.12 8.56
N ARG A 37 -15.71 -6.47 9.02
CA ARG A 37 -16.90 -5.63 8.92
C ARG A 37 -16.76 -4.35 9.75
N ARG A 38 -16.30 -4.48 10.99
CA ARG A 38 -16.01 -3.36 11.88
C ARG A 38 -14.97 -2.41 11.27
N ASP A 39 -13.85 -2.96 10.76
CA ASP A 39 -12.80 -2.16 10.14
C ASP A 39 -13.30 -1.42 8.87
N ARG A 40 -14.21 -2.04 8.08
CA ARG A 40 -14.90 -1.35 6.97
C ARG A 40 -15.79 -0.21 7.45
N LEU A 41 -16.64 -0.47 8.44
CA LEU A 41 -17.53 0.56 9.01
C LEU A 41 -16.73 1.76 9.56
N TRP A 42 -15.61 1.51 10.23
CA TRP A 42 -14.70 2.56 10.68
C TRP A 42 -14.11 3.38 9.54
N LYS A 43 -13.66 2.73 8.46
CA LYS A 43 -13.16 3.46 7.28
C LYS A 43 -14.24 4.32 6.65
N ARG A 44 -15.46 3.81 6.50
CA ARG A 44 -16.62 4.56 5.99
C ARG A 44 -16.98 5.73 6.90
N LEU A 45 -16.91 5.55 8.21
CA LEU A 45 -17.12 6.62 9.18
C LEU A 45 -16.06 7.72 9.03
N LEU A 46 -14.78 7.35 9.01
CA LEU A 46 -13.68 8.31 8.82
C LEU A 46 -13.83 9.07 7.49
N ALA A 47 -14.17 8.37 6.40
CA ALA A 47 -14.44 8.99 5.11
C ALA A 47 -15.56 10.04 5.20
N ARG A 48 -16.65 9.75 5.93
CA ARG A 48 -17.78 10.68 6.11
C ARG A 48 -17.49 11.85 7.05
N VAL A 49 -16.70 11.64 8.10
CA VAL A 49 -16.48 12.62 9.18
C VAL A 49 -15.33 13.59 8.86
N GLY A 50 -14.53 13.30 7.82
CA GLY A 50 -13.49 14.23 7.38
C GLY A 50 -12.34 13.62 6.59
N GLY A 51 -12.46 12.38 6.09
CA GLY A 51 -11.48 11.75 5.21
C GLY A 51 -10.08 11.63 5.82
N ILE A 52 -9.07 12.09 5.08
CA ILE A 52 -7.65 12.04 5.48
C ILE A 52 -7.38 12.78 6.80
N PRO A 53 -7.81 14.04 7.01
CA PRO A 53 -7.68 14.72 8.31
C PRO A 53 -8.22 13.92 9.50
N ALA A 54 -9.43 13.38 9.39
CA ALA A 54 -10.03 12.58 10.46
C ALA A 54 -9.21 11.31 10.75
N ALA A 55 -8.70 10.66 9.70
CA ALA A 55 -7.84 9.49 9.84
C ALA A 55 -6.48 9.82 10.49
N ARG A 56 -5.88 10.98 10.18
CA ARG A 56 -4.67 11.47 10.86
C ARG A 56 -4.90 11.66 12.35
N MET A 57 -5.95 12.39 12.71
CA MET A 57 -6.31 12.64 14.11
C MET A 57 -6.57 11.33 14.88
N TYR A 58 -7.21 10.35 14.23
CA TYR A 58 -7.43 9.03 14.79
C TYR A 58 -6.11 8.29 15.07
N LEU A 59 -5.17 8.28 14.12
CA LEU A 59 -3.88 7.62 14.30
C LEU A 59 -3.02 8.32 15.34
N GLN A 60 -2.99 9.65 15.35
CA GLN A 60 -2.29 10.45 16.37
C GLN A 60 -2.84 10.16 17.77
N SER A 61 -4.18 10.12 17.93
CA SER A 61 -4.83 9.77 19.19
C SER A 61 -4.46 8.37 19.65
N ARG A 62 -4.44 7.39 18.73
CA ARG A 62 -4.06 6.01 19.07
C ARG A 62 -2.59 5.88 19.41
N ARG A 63 -1.70 6.66 18.78
CA ARG A 63 -0.27 6.66 19.11
C ARG A 63 -0.03 7.06 20.56
N ARG A 64 -0.80 8.01 21.12
CA ARG A 64 -0.69 8.40 22.54
C ARG A 64 -0.88 7.24 23.52
N VAL A 65 -1.61 6.19 23.11
CA VAL A 65 -1.88 5.00 23.92
C VAL A 65 -1.02 3.80 23.49
N GLN A 66 -0.52 3.79 22.26
CA GLN A 66 0.17 2.66 21.64
C GLN A 66 1.37 3.14 20.79
N SER A 67 2.29 3.88 21.41
CA SER A 67 3.44 4.50 20.74
C SER A 67 4.33 3.49 20.02
N GLU A 68 4.54 2.31 20.61
CA GLU A 68 5.34 1.23 20.02
C GLU A 68 4.70 0.58 18.78
N ARG A 69 3.40 0.74 18.59
CA ARG A 69 2.64 0.07 17.50
C ARG A 69 2.22 1.02 16.38
N ILE A 70 2.37 2.33 16.61
CA ILE A 70 1.93 3.37 15.68
C ILE A 70 3.04 4.41 15.54
N THR A 71 3.48 4.57 14.31
CA THR A 71 4.55 5.50 13.92
C THR A 71 4.14 6.95 14.17
N ASP A 72 5.12 7.79 14.47
CA ASP A 72 5.00 9.25 14.53
C ASP A 72 4.86 9.88 13.14
N ALA A 73 5.43 9.26 12.11
CA ALA A 73 5.38 9.73 10.74
C ALA A 73 3.96 9.68 10.18
N ASP A 74 3.56 10.70 9.41
CA ASP A 74 2.24 10.73 8.76
C ASP A 74 2.17 9.62 7.68
N PRO A 75 1.34 8.58 7.85
CA PRO A 75 1.25 7.49 6.88
C PRO A 75 0.51 7.88 5.59
N PHE A 76 -0.06 9.08 5.54
CA PHE A 76 -0.69 9.65 4.35
C PHE A 76 0.19 10.68 3.63
N ALA A 77 1.38 10.97 4.17
CA ALA A 77 2.39 11.71 3.45
C ALA A 77 3.04 10.80 2.40
N ARG A 78 3.16 11.32 1.17
CA ARG A 78 3.82 10.61 0.07
C ARG A 78 5.32 10.79 0.21
N LEU A 79 6.05 9.70 0.02
CA LEU A 79 7.47 9.75 -0.23
C LEU A 79 7.67 9.67 -1.74
N TRP A 80 8.60 10.45 -2.26
CA TRP A 80 9.00 10.35 -3.65
C TRP A 80 10.30 9.56 -3.70
N VAL A 81 10.27 8.44 -4.44
CA VAL A 81 11.38 7.47 -4.45
C VAL A 81 11.64 6.98 -5.85
N ASN A 82 12.89 6.66 -6.14
CA ASN A 82 13.24 5.96 -7.37
C ASN A 82 12.67 4.52 -7.31
N PRO A 83 11.82 4.10 -8.27
CA PRO A 83 11.22 2.76 -8.30
C PRO A 83 12.25 1.65 -8.41
N ALA A 84 13.45 1.91 -8.95
CA ALA A 84 14.56 0.95 -8.99
C ALA A 84 15.08 0.59 -7.59
N ARG A 85 14.75 1.34 -6.52
CA ARG A 85 15.11 1.00 -5.14
C ARG A 85 14.15 -0.01 -4.47
N ILE A 86 13.09 -0.42 -5.18
CA ILE A 86 12.06 -1.34 -4.68
C ILE A 86 12.23 -2.70 -5.35
N ASP A 87 13.13 -3.53 -4.83
CA ASP A 87 13.54 -4.78 -5.50
C ASP A 87 12.72 -6.00 -5.09
N SER A 88 11.88 -5.85 -4.07
CA SER A 88 11.16 -6.99 -3.49
C SER A 88 9.75 -6.62 -3.06
N GLN A 89 8.92 -7.66 -2.90
CA GLN A 89 7.56 -7.58 -2.42
C GLN A 89 7.37 -8.44 -1.18
N ILE A 90 6.72 -7.89 -0.14
CA ILE A 90 6.37 -8.66 1.05
C ILE A 90 5.27 -9.68 0.74
N ARG A 91 5.43 -10.90 1.26
CA ARG A 91 4.39 -11.94 1.15
C ARG A 91 3.16 -11.64 2.01
N THR A 92 3.34 -10.91 3.11
CA THR A 92 2.28 -10.62 4.09
C THR A 92 2.07 -9.11 4.27
N PRO A 93 1.32 -8.47 3.33
CA PRO A 93 1.09 -7.04 3.38
C PRO A 93 0.25 -6.59 4.57
N SER A 94 0.60 -5.44 5.13
CA SER A 94 -0.23 -4.76 6.14
C SER A 94 -1.31 -3.93 5.49
N LYS A 95 -2.57 -4.23 5.80
CA LYS A 95 -3.73 -3.42 5.36
C LYS A 95 -4.02 -2.21 6.26
N ARG A 96 -3.21 -2.02 7.31
CA ARG A 96 -3.34 -0.93 8.29
C ARG A 96 -2.31 0.15 7.97
N TRP A 97 -2.73 1.40 8.12
CA TRP A 97 -1.88 2.58 7.98
C TRP A 97 -1.12 2.85 9.28
N GLY A 98 0.11 3.36 9.14
CA GLY A 98 0.93 3.84 10.25
C GLY A 98 1.40 2.76 11.23
N ARG A 99 1.39 1.49 10.82
CA ARG A 99 1.72 0.38 11.73
C ARG A 99 3.23 0.28 11.95
N VAL A 100 3.63 0.13 13.21
CA VAL A 100 4.96 -0.36 13.59
C VAL A 100 4.82 -1.83 13.98
N ALA A 101 5.70 -2.68 13.46
CA ALA A 101 5.68 -4.11 13.75
C ALA A 101 7.07 -4.70 13.78
N ASP A 102 7.30 -5.56 14.76
CA ASP A 102 8.51 -6.37 14.86
C ASP A 102 8.35 -7.73 14.16
N GLY A 103 9.41 -8.53 14.17
CA GLY A 103 9.49 -9.87 13.62
C GLY A 103 9.86 -9.92 12.14
N ASP A 104 9.96 -11.13 11.58
CA ASP A 104 10.63 -11.38 10.29
C ASP A 104 9.76 -11.16 9.05
N TRP A 105 8.73 -10.31 9.15
CA TRP A 105 7.84 -10.04 8.03
C TRP A 105 8.57 -9.37 6.85
N ASP A 106 9.67 -8.67 7.11
CA ASP A 106 10.50 -7.98 6.12
C ASP A 106 11.52 -8.90 5.45
N LEU A 107 11.72 -10.12 5.98
CA LEU A 107 12.53 -11.17 5.36
C LEU A 107 11.70 -12.11 4.49
N ALA A 108 10.40 -12.25 4.79
CA ALA A 108 9.45 -13.01 4.01
C ALA A 108 9.03 -12.26 2.73
N VAL A 109 9.96 -12.13 1.80
CA VAL A 109 9.81 -11.38 0.54
C VAL A 109 9.99 -12.28 -0.68
N VAL A 110 9.65 -11.75 -1.85
CA VAL A 110 9.98 -12.28 -3.18
C VAL A 110 10.59 -11.16 -4.02
N PRO A 111 11.51 -11.43 -4.95
CA PRO A 111 11.94 -10.43 -5.93
C PRO A 111 10.74 -9.86 -6.67
N PHE A 112 10.71 -8.54 -6.87
CA PHE A 112 9.54 -7.87 -7.45
C PHE A 112 9.39 -8.18 -8.95
N ASP A 113 10.51 -8.26 -9.65
CA ASP A 113 10.61 -8.68 -11.05
C ASP A 113 10.17 -10.13 -11.30
N GLU A 114 10.26 -10.99 -10.29
CA GLU A 114 9.74 -12.35 -10.35
C GLU A 114 8.24 -12.47 -10.05
N THR A 115 7.57 -11.37 -9.68
CA THR A 115 6.12 -11.41 -9.43
C THR A 115 5.35 -11.63 -10.73
N VAL A 116 4.23 -12.37 -10.63
CA VAL A 116 3.34 -12.64 -11.76
C VAL A 116 2.86 -11.33 -12.42
N ALA A 117 2.59 -10.31 -11.62
CA ALA A 117 2.17 -9.00 -12.12
C ALA A 117 3.30 -8.32 -12.93
N PHE A 118 4.53 -8.29 -12.42
CA PHE A 118 5.66 -7.72 -13.16
C PHE A 118 5.91 -8.46 -14.48
N ARG A 119 6.03 -9.79 -14.42
CA ARG A 119 6.27 -10.62 -15.62
C ARG A 119 5.17 -10.50 -16.67
N SER A 120 3.92 -10.33 -16.26
CA SER A 120 2.81 -10.15 -17.20
C SER A 120 2.87 -8.78 -17.88
N VAL A 121 3.24 -7.74 -17.13
CA VAL A 121 3.46 -6.39 -17.69
C VAL A 121 4.67 -6.40 -18.65
N GLU A 122 5.77 -7.05 -18.25
CA GLU A 122 6.96 -7.20 -19.10
C GLU A 122 6.63 -7.96 -20.39
N ALA A 123 5.99 -9.13 -20.29
CA ALA A 123 5.59 -9.91 -21.46
C ALA A 123 4.68 -9.13 -22.42
N HIS A 124 3.75 -8.33 -21.88
CA HIS A 124 2.88 -7.51 -22.73
C HIS A 124 3.63 -6.40 -23.44
N PHE A 125 4.36 -5.55 -22.70
CA PHE A 125 4.95 -4.33 -23.26
C PHE A 125 6.32 -4.53 -23.93
N GLN A 126 7.10 -5.53 -23.52
CA GLN A 126 8.40 -5.84 -24.14
C GLN A 126 8.29 -6.94 -25.21
N ASP A 127 7.54 -8.01 -24.94
CA ASP A 127 7.47 -9.18 -25.83
C ASP A 127 6.23 -9.15 -26.75
N GLY A 128 5.32 -8.19 -26.58
CA GLY A 128 4.12 -8.04 -27.41
C GLY A 128 3.05 -9.11 -27.16
N VAL A 129 3.10 -9.81 -26.03
CA VAL A 129 2.14 -10.87 -25.68
C VAL A 129 0.78 -10.24 -25.37
N PRO A 130 -0.33 -10.62 -26.02
CA PRO A 130 -1.66 -10.11 -25.68
C PRO A 130 -2.01 -10.36 -24.21
N TRP A 131 -2.70 -9.42 -23.56
CA TRP A 131 -3.06 -9.56 -22.13
C TRP A 131 -3.74 -10.88 -21.80
N ALA A 132 -4.63 -11.37 -22.69
CA ALA A 132 -5.35 -12.63 -22.54
C ALA A 132 -4.45 -13.88 -22.42
N GLU A 133 -3.22 -13.80 -22.92
CA GLU A 133 -2.21 -14.87 -22.90
C GLU A 133 -1.16 -14.67 -21.78
N THR A 134 -1.24 -13.57 -21.03
CA THR A 134 -0.33 -13.34 -19.90
C THR A 134 -0.69 -14.20 -18.70
N THR A 135 0.31 -14.65 -17.95
CA THR A 135 0.12 -15.53 -16.78
C THR A 135 -0.83 -14.94 -15.73
N GLU A 136 -0.79 -13.62 -15.48
CA GLU A 136 -1.72 -13.02 -14.51
C GLU A 136 -3.18 -13.06 -14.99
N PHE A 137 -3.41 -12.82 -16.28
CA PHE A 137 -4.75 -12.85 -16.85
C PHE A 137 -5.34 -14.25 -16.75
N GLU A 138 -4.58 -15.28 -17.11
CA GLU A 138 -5.00 -16.68 -16.99
C GLU A 138 -5.37 -17.04 -15.55
N GLN A 139 -4.55 -16.64 -14.56
CA GLN A 139 -4.87 -16.85 -13.14
C GLN A 139 -6.17 -16.18 -12.72
N TYR A 140 -6.52 -15.01 -13.26
CA TYR A 140 -7.81 -14.38 -12.98
C TYR A 140 -8.96 -15.03 -13.73
N ARG A 141 -8.76 -15.51 -14.96
CA ARG A 141 -9.74 -16.27 -15.74
C ARG A 141 -10.12 -17.57 -15.01
N ASP A 142 -9.15 -18.32 -14.49
CA ASP A 142 -9.39 -19.53 -13.70
C ASP A 142 -10.24 -19.24 -12.45
N ARG A 143 -9.96 -18.10 -11.79
CA ARG A 143 -10.74 -17.66 -10.61
C ARG A 143 -12.16 -17.24 -10.98
N LEU A 144 -12.36 -16.61 -12.14
CA LEU A 144 -13.70 -16.32 -12.66
C LEU A 144 -14.46 -17.62 -12.94
N ALA A 145 -13.81 -18.62 -13.56
CA ALA A 145 -14.39 -19.94 -13.80
C ALA A 145 -14.76 -20.67 -12.50
N ALA A 146 -13.98 -20.47 -11.43
CA ALA A 146 -14.30 -20.94 -10.08
C ALA A 146 -15.42 -20.16 -9.36
N GLY A 147 -16.06 -19.19 -10.02
CA GLY A 147 -17.12 -18.36 -9.47
C GLY A 147 -16.64 -17.25 -8.53
N GLU A 148 -15.33 -16.98 -8.47
CA GLU A 148 -14.81 -15.81 -7.77
C GLU A 148 -15.05 -14.53 -8.58
N ARG A 149 -14.82 -13.39 -7.92
CA ARG A 149 -14.81 -12.06 -8.55
C ARG A 149 -13.44 -11.42 -8.38
N PRO A 150 -12.39 -11.91 -9.07
CA PRO A 150 -11.06 -11.33 -9.00
C PRO A 150 -11.13 -9.88 -9.48
N LYS A 151 -10.42 -8.99 -8.77
CA LYS A 151 -10.43 -7.55 -9.06
C LYS A 151 -11.84 -6.97 -9.36
N GLY A 152 -12.88 -7.52 -8.71
CA GLY A 152 -14.23 -6.97 -8.77
C GLY A 152 -14.99 -7.32 -10.05
N CYS A 153 -14.32 -7.89 -11.04
CA CYS A 153 -14.89 -8.34 -12.30
C CYS A 153 -15.75 -9.58 -12.05
N ALA A 154 -16.92 -9.61 -12.69
CA ALA A 154 -17.85 -10.72 -12.70
C ALA A 154 -17.84 -11.48 -14.04
N THR A 155 -17.27 -10.90 -15.09
CA THR A 155 -17.16 -11.48 -16.42
C THR A 155 -15.72 -11.36 -16.94
N GLU A 156 -15.40 -12.16 -17.97
CA GLU A 156 -14.13 -12.10 -18.68
C GLU A 156 -13.97 -10.77 -19.44
N ALA A 157 -15.02 -10.28 -20.10
CA ALA A 157 -14.99 -8.97 -20.76
C ALA A 157 -14.70 -7.81 -19.79
N GLU A 158 -15.20 -7.86 -18.55
CA GLU A 158 -14.84 -6.88 -17.51
C GLU A 158 -13.38 -7.02 -17.05
N LEU A 159 -12.80 -8.22 -17.16
CA LEU A 159 -11.40 -8.48 -16.86
C LEU A 159 -10.50 -7.98 -18.01
N GLU A 160 -10.85 -8.27 -19.27
CA GLU A 160 -10.17 -7.75 -20.46
C GLU A 160 -10.10 -6.23 -20.45
N ALA A 161 -11.25 -5.55 -20.33
CA ALA A 161 -11.30 -4.09 -20.28
C ALA A 161 -10.43 -3.52 -19.14
N ARG A 162 -10.31 -4.24 -18.02
CA ARG A 162 -9.45 -3.84 -16.91
C ARG A 162 -7.96 -3.95 -17.23
N PHE A 163 -7.55 -4.96 -18.00
CA PHE A 163 -6.17 -5.10 -18.43
C PHE A 163 -5.83 -4.11 -19.55
N GLU A 164 -6.76 -3.85 -20.47
CA GLU A 164 -6.62 -2.80 -21.49
C GLU A 164 -6.48 -1.38 -20.86
N GLU A 165 -7.10 -1.13 -19.70
CA GLU A 165 -6.85 0.10 -18.92
C GLU A 165 -5.36 0.27 -18.56
N LEU A 166 -4.56 -0.81 -18.49
CA LEU A 166 -3.13 -0.74 -18.22
C LEU A 166 -2.36 -0.13 -19.40
N ASP A 167 -2.81 -0.32 -20.64
CA ASP A 167 -2.18 0.29 -21.82
C ASP A 167 -2.33 1.80 -21.77
N THR A 168 -3.52 2.29 -21.39
CA THR A 168 -3.76 3.72 -21.17
C THR A 168 -2.89 4.27 -20.04
N ILE A 169 -2.65 3.49 -18.97
CA ILE A 169 -1.76 3.90 -17.88
C ILE A 169 -0.31 3.94 -18.35
N TYR A 170 0.12 2.94 -19.12
CA TYR A 170 1.46 2.87 -19.70
C TYR A 170 1.74 4.07 -20.58
N ASP A 171 0.86 4.34 -21.55
CA ASP A 171 1.02 5.45 -22.49
C ASP A 171 1.10 6.81 -21.79
N ARG A 172 0.27 7.02 -20.77
CA ARG A 172 0.30 8.24 -19.96
C ARG A 172 1.60 8.37 -19.18
N ILE A 173 2.08 7.31 -18.54
CA ILE A 173 3.34 7.38 -17.78
C ILE A 173 4.53 7.57 -18.76
N ALA A 174 4.48 6.94 -19.94
CA ALA A 174 5.52 7.07 -20.95
C ALA A 174 5.59 8.49 -21.53
N THR A 175 4.45 9.14 -21.71
CA THR A 175 4.34 10.47 -22.33
C THR A 175 4.51 11.60 -21.33
N ASP A 176 3.81 11.53 -20.19
CA ASP A 176 3.70 12.64 -19.23
C ASP A 176 4.59 12.44 -17.99
N GLY A 177 5.25 11.28 -17.86
CA GLY A 177 5.90 10.85 -16.64
C GLY A 177 4.90 10.34 -15.59
N TYR A 178 5.41 9.87 -14.46
CA TYR A 178 4.55 9.34 -13.40
C TYR A 178 3.93 10.47 -12.57
N ARG A 179 2.59 10.55 -12.58
CA ARG A 179 1.83 11.53 -11.80
C ARG A 179 1.20 10.90 -10.56
N SER A 180 1.21 11.64 -9.46
CA SER A 180 0.55 11.23 -8.23
C SER A 180 -0.96 11.23 -8.39
N GLN A 181 -1.62 10.44 -7.55
CA GLN A 181 -3.07 10.35 -7.63
C GLN A 181 -3.78 11.69 -7.32
N PRO A 182 -3.35 12.55 -6.37
CA PRO A 182 -3.87 13.91 -6.22
C PRO A 182 -3.80 14.76 -7.49
N GLU A 183 -2.69 14.70 -8.23
CA GLU A 183 -2.53 15.45 -9.47
C GLU A 183 -3.53 14.97 -10.51
N LEU A 184 -3.67 13.64 -10.66
CA LEU A 184 -4.67 13.06 -11.56
C LEU A 184 -6.12 13.42 -11.15
N TRP A 185 -6.42 13.53 -9.86
CA TRP A 185 -7.74 14.01 -9.42
C TRP A 185 -7.98 15.49 -9.65
N ALA A 186 -6.95 16.33 -9.56
CA ALA A 186 -7.09 17.76 -9.80
C ALA A 186 -7.52 18.02 -11.26
N ASP A 187 -7.01 17.20 -12.19
CA ASP A 187 -7.25 17.36 -13.62
C ASP A 187 -8.57 16.74 -14.11
N GLN A 188 -9.11 15.73 -13.42
CA GLN A 188 -10.29 14.99 -13.86
C GLN A 188 -11.34 14.81 -12.75
N PRO A 189 -12.09 15.87 -12.40
CA PRO A 189 -13.08 15.83 -11.34
C PRO A 189 -14.29 14.91 -11.61
N GLU A 190 -14.56 14.56 -12.87
CA GLU A 190 -15.69 13.69 -13.23
C GLU A 190 -15.37 12.19 -13.05
N TYR A 191 -14.13 11.79 -13.34
CA TYR A 191 -13.58 10.46 -13.04
C TYR A 191 -13.65 10.13 -11.53
N GLN A 192 -13.64 11.17 -10.68
CA GLN A 192 -13.82 11.05 -9.23
C GLN A 192 -15.12 10.34 -8.83
N ARG A 193 -16.21 10.53 -9.60
CA ARG A 193 -17.54 9.98 -9.25
C ARG A 193 -17.73 8.54 -9.68
N THR A 194 -16.99 8.06 -10.68
CA THR A 194 -17.14 6.71 -11.25
C THR A 194 -16.26 5.67 -10.55
N VAL A 195 -15.08 6.07 -10.08
CA VAL A 195 -14.11 5.14 -9.46
C VAL A 195 -14.34 4.92 -7.96
N PHE A 196 -14.81 5.94 -7.24
CA PHE A 196 -14.99 5.89 -5.78
C PHE A 196 -15.90 4.73 -5.33
N TYR A 197 -16.87 4.35 -6.16
CA TYR A 197 -17.87 3.33 -5.82
C TYR A 197 -17.48 1.90 -6.21
N LYS A 198 -16.47 1.67 -7.05
CA LYS A 198 -16.04 0.30 -7.38
C LYS A 198 -15.30 -0.38 -6.22
N TRP A 199 -14.76 0.39 -5.26
CA TRP A 199 -13.89 -0.16 -4.22
C TRP A 199 -14.05 0.51 -2.84
N ASP A 200 -14.91 -0.05 -1.99
CA ASP A 200 -15.03 0.22 -0.53
C ASP A 200 -13.75 -0.15 0.26
N ARG A 201 -12.60 0.39 -0.12
CA ARG A 201 -11.28 -0.10 0.32
C ARG A 201 -10.38 0.95 0.91
N THR A 202 -10.68 2.23 0.76
CA THR A 202 -9.85 3.33 1.26
C THR A 202 -10.68 4.43 1.90
N ILE A 203 -10.05 5.21 2.77
CA ILE A 203 -10.64 6.36 3.46
C ILE A 203 -10.83 7.52 2.47
N ASP A 204 -9.97 7.57 1.46
CA ASP A 204 -9.95 8.57 0.41
C ASP A 204 -9.27 7.96 -0.81
N PRO A 205 -9.78 8.15 -2.03
CA PRO A 205 -9.17 7.59 -3.21
C PRO A 205 -7.75 8.18 -3.38
N ARG A 206 -7.47 9.39 -2.86
CA ARG A 206 -6.12 10.00 -2.70
C ARG A 206 -5.03 9.11 -2.16
N LEU A 207 -5.39 8.06 -1.48
CA LEU A 207 -4.45 7.14 -0.88
C LEU A 207 -4.20 5.88 -1.73
N ASP A 208 -4.69 5.82 -2.97
CA ASP A 208 -4.46 4.71 -3.89
C ASP A 208 -3.13 4.86 -4.65
N GLU A 209 -2.05 5.19 -3.94
CA GLU A 209 -0.70 5.19 -4.50
C GLU A 209 -0.10 3.78 -4.50
N VAL A 210 1.07 3.62 -5.14
CA VAL A 210 1.96 2.49 -4.88
C VAL A 210 2.27 2.47 -3.38
N THR A 211 2.12 1.31 -2.75
CA THR A 211 2.33 1.18 -1.31
C THR A 211 3.57 0.38 -1.01
N ILE A 212 4.35 0.85 -0.05
CA ILE A 212 5.55 0.18 0.43
C ILE A 212 5.45 -0.11 1.93
N SER A 213 6.29 -1.02 2.39
CA SER A 213 6.68 -1.15 3.79
C SER A 213 8.18 -0.91 3.90
N ILE A 214 8.62 -0.43 5.07
CA ILE A 214 10.04 -0.20 5.34
C ILE A 214 10.52 -1.24 6.33
N GLY A 215 11.46 -2.08 5.88
CA GLY A 215 11.98 -3.16 6.70
C GLY A 215 13.04 -2.71 7.70
N ARG A 216 13.65 -3.67 8.42
CA ARG A 216 14.48 -3.39 9.61
C ARG A 216 15.70 -2.50 9.35
N ASN A 217 16.22 -2.49 8.13
CA ASN A 217 17.41 -1.76 7.70
C ASN A 217 17.08 -0.59 6.76
N GLY A 218 15.84 -0.12 6.76
CA GLY A 218 15.40 0.95 5.86
C GLY A 218 15.11 0.48 4.43
N GLN A 219 15.15 -0.82 4.14
CA GLN A 219 14.85 -1.28 2.78
C GLN A 219 13.39 -0.97 2.40
N LEU A 220 13.19 -0.44 1.18
CA LEU A 220 11.86 -0.17 0.63
C LEU A 220 11.33 -1.44 -0.03
N VAL A 221 10.21 -1.96 0.45
CA VAL A 221 9.64 -3.21 -0.04
C VAL A 221 8.21 -2.96 -0.51
N HIS A 222 7.87 -3.39 -1.73
CA HIS A 222 6.52 -3.29 -2.26
C HIS A 222 5.53 -4.02 -1.33
N SER A 223 4.33 -3.43 -1.13
CA SER A 223 3.35 -3.86 -0.13
C SER A 223 2.04 -4.40 -0.74
N ASP A 224 0.93 -3.64 -0.63
CA ASP A 224 -0.44 -4.16 -0.87
C ASP A 224 -1.03 -3.70 -2.21
N ARG A 225 -0.50 -2.64 -2.80
CA ARG A 225 -1.14 -1.91 -3.90
C ARG A 225 -0.12 -1.28 -4.82
N GLY A 226 -0.50 -1.24 -6.09
CA GLY A 226 0.26 -0.57 -7.14
C GLY A 226 1.18 -1.52 -7.90
N ASP A 227 0.94 -2.84 -7.87
CA ASP A 227 1.78 -3.84 -8.54
C ASP A 227 2.03 -3.46 -10.01
N HIS A 228 0.96 -3.30 -10.81
CA HIS A 228 1.05 -2.91 -12.22
C HIS A 228 1.72 -1.55 -12.44
N ARG A 229 1.38 -0.55 -11.61
CA ARG A 229 1.94 0.81 -11.73
C ARG A 229 3.43 0.85 -11.41
N LEU A 230 3.87 0.09 -10.42
CA LEU A 230 5.29 -0.04 -10.09
C LEU A 230 6.04 -0.81 -11.18
N ALA A 231 5.45 -1.88 -11.73
CA ALA A 231 6.04 -2.61 -12.86
C ALA A 231 6.22 -1.71 -14.09
N ILE A 232 5.16 -1.01 -14.51
CA ILE A 232 5.20 -0.04 -15.62
C ILE A 232 6.25 1.05 -15.36
N ALA A 233 6.27 1.64 -14.16
CA ALA A 233 7.24 2.68 -13.82
C ALA A 233 8.70 2.18 -13.86
N LYS A 234 8.96 0.93 -13.46
CA LYS A 234 10.27 0.29 -13.57
C LYS A 234 10.66 0.04 -15.04
N LEU A 235 9.75 -0.50 -15.85
CA LEU A 235 10.00 -0.77 -17.27
C LEU A 235 10.29 0.51 -18.06
N LEU A 236 9.58 1.60 -17.74
CA LEU A 236 9.79 2.92 -18.35
C LEU A 236 10.98 3.69 -17.77
N GLY A 237 11.68 3.15 -16.78
CA GLY A 237 12.85 3.81 -16.16
C GLY A 237 12.50 5.14 -15.47
N CYS A 238 11.31 5.27 -14.89
CA CYS A 238 10.91 6.46 -14.17
C CYS A 238 11.92 6.78 -13.05
N GLN A 239 12.35 8.03 -12.95
CA GLN A 239 13.34 8.45 -11.95
C GLN A 239 12.75 8.56 -10.55
N GLU A 240 11.45 8.86 -10.47
CA GLU A 240 10.77 9.07 -9.20
C GLU A 240 9.28 8.72 -9.31
N ILE A 241 8.76 8.07 -8.27
CA ILE A 241 7.32 7.81 -8.12
C ILE A 241 6.85 8.14 -6.69
N PRO A 242 5.60 8.59 -6.54
CA PRO A 242 4.99 8.76 -5.22
C PRO A 242 4.60 7.41 -4.63
N VAL A 243 5.02 7.17 -3.40
CA VAL A 243 4.67 5.98 -2.62
C VAL A 243 4.09 6.34 -1.26
N LEU A 244 3.27 5.44 -0.71
CA LEU A 244 2.73 5.54 0.65
C LEU A 244 3.24 4.40 1.53
N VAL A 245 3.68 4.73 2.75
CA VAL A 245 4.20 3.76 3.71
C VAL A 245 3.07 3.14 4.53
N ARG A 246 2.88 1.82 4.39
CA ARG A 246 1.88 1.04 5.16
C ARG A 246 2.38 0.69 6.55
N ARG A 247 3.59 0.15 6.62
CA ARG A 247 4.18 -0.44 7.82
C ARG A 247 5.67 -0.15 7.88
N ARG A 248 6.17 0.11 9.09
CA ARG A 248 7.60 0.20 9.40
C ARG A 248 7.99 -0.92 10.35
N HIS A 249 9.22 -1.41 10.20
CA HIS A 249 9.78 -2.36 11.15
C HIS A 249 10.09 -1.66 12.47
N ALA A 250 9.97 -2.35 13.61
CA ALA A 250 10.27 -1.78 14.92
C ALA A 250 11.70 -1.22 14.99
N ALA A 251 12.70 -2.01 14.57
CA ALA A 251 14.09 -1.56 14.48
C ALA A 251 14.29 -0.29 13.61
N TRP A 252 13.61 -0.20 12.47
CA TRP A 252 13.66 1.01 11.64
C TRP A 252 13.02 2.21 12.34
N GLN A 253 11.86 2.00 12.98
CA GLN A 253 11.19 3.05 13.74
C GLN A 253 12.09 3.57 14.87
N SER A 254 12.85 2.71 15.56
CA SER A 254 13.81 3.14 16.58
C SER A 254 14.90 4.05 16.01
N ILE A 255 15.44 3.75 14.83
CA ILE A 255 16.40 4.62 14.14
C ILE A 255 15.77 5.98 13.82
N ARG A 256 14.53 5.98 13.33
CA ARG A 256 13.80 7.24 13.06
C ARG A 256 13.56 8.06 14.31
N ASP A 257 13.15 7.41 15.39
CA ASP A 257 12.85 8.06 16.67
C ASP A 257 14.13 8.70 17.22
N GLU A 258 15.28 8.04 17.10
CA GLU A 258 16.59 8.59 17.45
C GLU A 258 16.93 9.84 16.63
N ILE A 259 16.83 9.76 15.29
CA ILE A 259 17.10 10.88 14.38
C ILE A 259 16.17 12.06 14.69
N THR A 260 14.89 11.78 14.91
CA THR A 260 13.88 12.82 15.20
C THR A 260 14.07 13.46 16.57
N ALA A 261 14.53 12.70 17.57
CA ALA A 261 14.78 13.20 18.92
C ALA A 261 16.13 13.89 19.07
N THR A 262 17.06 13.68 18.14
CA THR A 262 18.46 14.11 18.25
C THR A 262 18.83 15.06 17.09
N PRO A 263 18.63 16.37 17.26
CA PRO A 263 18.85 17.35 16.19
C PRO A 263 20.33 17.58 15.84
N ARG A 264 21.28 17.09 16.64
CA ARG A 264 22.71 17.22 16.36
C ARG A 264 23.27 15.97 15.70
N ARG A 265 23.84 16.11 14.50
CA ARG A 265 24.48 15.01 13.76
C ARG A 265 25.55 14.27 14.56
N SER A 266 26.34 15.01 15.35
CA SER A 266 27.43 14.46 16.18
C SER A 266 26.95 13.58 17.34
N ALA A 267 25.71 13.76 17.79
CA ALA A 267 25.11 12.99 18.89
C ALA A 267 24.37 11.72 18.42
N LEU A 268 24.24 11.52 17.11
CA LEU A 268 23.62 10.33 16.52
C LEU A 268 24.55 9.13 16.58
N SER A 269 23.97 7.95 16.79
CA SER A 269 24.64 6.68 16.61
C SER A 269 25.21 6.55 15.20
N GLU A 270 26.25 5.73 15.05
CA GLU A 270 26.80 5.44 13.72
C GLU A 270 25.74 4.85 12.78
N GLN A 271 24.83 4.04 13.32
CA GLN A 271 23.74 3.46 12.55
C GLN A 271 22.76 4.54 12.07
N ALA A 272 22.32 5.44 12.94
CA ALA A 272 21.40 6.52 12.55
C ALA A 272 22.02 7.47 11.51
N ARG A 273 23.32 7.78 11.64
CA ARG A 273 24.04 8.63 10.67
C ARG A 273 24.05 8.07 9.25
N LYS A 274 24.05 6.73 9.09
CA LYS A 274 24.01 6.07 7.77
C LYS A 274 22.69 6.30 7.02
N TYR A 275 21.64 6.70 7.71
CA TYR A 275 20.28 6.78 7.16
C TYR A 275 19.73 8.21 7.08
N LEU A 276 20.57 9.23 7.24
CA LEU A 276 20.12 10.62 7.16
C LEU A 276 19.48 10.98 5.81
N ASP A 277 20.00 10.42 4.71
CA ASP A 277 19.48 10.64 3.36
C ASP A 277 18.36 9.64 2.97
N HIS A 278 17.86 8.86 3.92
CA HIS A 278 16.79 7.91 3.66
C HIS A 278 15.47 8.66 3.39
N PRO A 279 14.70 8.35 2.33
CA PRO A 279 13.52 9.13 1.91
C PRO A 279 12.40 9.21 2.96
N ASP A 280 12.37 8.27 3.90
CA ASP A 280 11.42 8.31 5.02
C ASP A 280 11.81 9.35 6.07
N ILE A 281 13.09 9.69 6.24
CA ILE A 281 13.58 10.69 7.21
C ILE A 281 13.28 12.08 6.67
N ARG A 282 12.86 13.01 7.55
CA ARG A 282 12.59 14.39 7.13
C ARG A 282 13.89 15.18 7.07
N ASN A 283 14.10 15.93 5.98
CA ASN A 283 15.33 16.68 5.74
C ASN A 283 15.60 17.78 6.78
N ASP A 284 14.58 18.23 7.53
CA ASP A 284 14.68 19.25 8.59
C ASP A 284 15.03 18.66 9.98
N ALA A 285 15.25 17.35 10.09
CA ALA A 285 15.39 16.69 11.39
C ALA A 285 16.76 16.92 12.06
N VAL A 286 17.79 17.35 11.32
CA VAL A 286 19.15 17.44 11.87
C VAL A 286 19.91 18.66 11.32
N ASP A 287 20.44 19.49 12.22
CA ASP A 287 21.24 20.68 11.87
C ASP A 287 22.60 20.28 11.29
N ASP A 288 22.99 20.94 10.20
CA ASP A 288 24.33 20.80 9.61
C ASP A 288 25.27 21.84 10.22
N GLU A 289 26.23 21.39 11.04
CA GLU A 289 27.24 22.27 11.67
C GLU A 289 28.18 22.93 10.63
N SER A 290 28.07 22.61 9.33
CA SER A 290 28.90 23.18 8.27
C SER A 290 28.49 24.58 7.78
N GLU A 291 27.32 25.10 8.15
CA GLU A 291 26.87 26.43 7.67
C GLU A 291 27.12 27.58 8.65
N THR A 292 27.44 27.30 9.92
CA THR A 292 27.70 28.34 10.94
C THR A 292 29.15 28.84 10.98
N ALA A 293 30.04 28.31 10.14
CA ALA A 293 31.46 28.70 10.09
C ALA A 293 31.83 29.67 8.94
N ARG A 294 30.87 30.25 8.20
CA ARG A 294 31.15 31.10 7.02
C ARG A 294 31.07 32.62 7.20
N TYR A 295 30.94 33.13 8.42
CA TYR A 295 31.17 34.56 8.69
C TYR A 295 31.85 34.79 10.04
N PRO A 296 33.18 34.91 10.10
CA PRO A 296 33.83 35.74 11.09
C PRO A 296 33.83 37.21 10.62
N THR A 297 33.14 38.05 11.40
CA THR A 297 33.20 39.53 11.50
C THR A 297 33.26 40.38 10.22
#